data_AF-A0A945Y022-F1
#
_entry.id   AF-A0A945Y022-F1
#
_cell.length_a   1.000
_cell.length_b   1.000
_cell.length_c   1.000
_cell.angle_alpha   90.00
_cell.angle_beta   90.00
_cell.angle_gamma   90.00
#
_symmetry.space_group_name_H-M   'P 1'
#
loop_
_entity.id
_entity.type
_entity.pdbx_description
1 polymer ?
#
loop_
_entity_poly.entity_id
_entity_poly.type
_entity_poly.pdbx_seq_one_letter_code
_entity_poly.pdbx_strand_id
1 'polypeptide(L)'
;PQKTLTGQKRVFAEIRFRLEHLNEEEMDLLANSELLTQRLIIHLAACRAYQFLHIFIVQVLREKMQVYDFSLNIFDFQRFWDEEATLHPEVERLGDVSQQQIRRAVFRFLAETGLTDSNKEPKLQTPWVSHELVRVIGRNNPEWLKIFLLSDQQISDLI
;
A
#
# COMPACT_ATOMS: atom_id res chain seq x y z
N PRO A 1 -10.98 -23.89 -9.19
CA PRO A 1 -10.86 -23.41 -10.59
C PRO A 1 -9.38 -23.24 -10.99
N GLN A 2 -8.93 -23.97 -12.02
CA GLN A 2 -7.57 -23.80 -12.57
C GLN A 2 -7.42 -22.39 -13.16
N LYS A 3 -6.36 -21.66 -12.76
CA LYS A 3 -6.01 -20.36 -13.33
C LYS A 3 -5.58 -20.55 -14.79
N THR A 4 -6.27 -19.93 -15.74
CA THR A 4 -5.93 -19.97 -17.17
C THR A 4 -4.52 -19.41 -17.40
N LEU A 5 -3.80 -19.94 -18.40
CA LEU A 5 -2.44 -19.51 -18.77
C LEU A 5 -2.34 -17.99 -18.98
N THR A 6 -3.37 -17.36 -19.55
CA THR A 6 -3.47 -15.90 -19.72
C THR A 6 -3.55 -15.18 -18.38
N GLY A 7 -4.31 -15.70 -17.42
CA GLY A 7 -4.40 -15.16 -16.07
C GLY A 7 -3.08 -15.27 -15.31
N GLN A 8 -2.33 -16.36 -15.49
CA GLN A 8 -1.01 -16.54 -14.88
C GLN A 8 0.01 -15.55 -15.44
N LYS A 9 0.04 -15.35 -16.76
CA LYS A 9 0.93 -14.36 -17.40
C LYS A 9 0.66 -12.94 -16.91
N ARG A 10 -0.62 -12.56 -16.76
CA ARG A 10 -1.01 -11.24 -16.23
C ARG A 10 -0.55 -11.05 -14.78
N VAL A 11 -0.74 -12.06 -13.93
CA VAL A 11 -0.28 -12.00 -12.53
C VAL A 11 1.24 -11.91 -12.45
N PHE A 12 1.97 -12.67 -13.26
CA PHE A 12 3.43 -12.60 -13.30
C PHE A 12 3.93 -11.23 -13.77
N ALA A 13 3.33 -10.69 -14.84
CA ALA A 13 3.68 -9.35 -15.35
C ALA A 13 3.42 -8.26 -14.29
N GLU A 14 2.32 -8.36 -13.56
CA GLU A 14 1.98 -7.45 -12.47
C GLU A 14 2.98 -7.52 -11.32
N ILE A 15 3.36 -8.74 -10.88
CA ILE A 15 4.37 -8.94 -9.84
C ILE A 15 5.69 -8.33 -10.30
N ARG A 16 6.13 -8.68 -11.52
CA ARG A 16 7.36 -8.15 -12.10
C ARG A 16 7.35 -6.62 -12.14
N PHE A 17 6.27 -6.02 -12.65
CA PHE A 17 6.13 -4.57 -12.73
C PHE A 17 6.29 -3.89 -11.37
N ARG A 18 5.69 -4.43 -10.31
CA ARG A 18 5.84 -3.88 -8.95
C ARG A 18 7.29 -4.00 -8.48
N LEU A 19 7.88 -5.18 -8.64
CA LEU A 19 9.24 -5.46 -8.16
C LEU A 19 10.31 -4.66 -8.92
N GLU A 20 10.07 -4.25 -10.17
CA GLU A 20 10.94 -3.35 -10.93
C GLU A 20 11.09 -1.95 -10.30
N HIS A 21 10.26 -1.59 -9.32
CA HIS A 21 10.37 -0.31 -8.57
C HIS A 21 11.18 -0.41 -7.27
N LEU A 22 11.78 -1.57 -7.00
CA LEU A 22 12.69 -1.78 -5.87
C LEU A 22 14.15 -1.68 -6.35
N ASN A 23 15.00 -1.10 -5.51
CA ASN A 23 16.45 -1.12 -5.73
C ASN A 23 17.07 -2.46 -5.28
N GLU A 24 18.37 -2.63 -5.49
CA GLU A 24 19.08 -3.87 -5.16
C GLU A 24 19.04 -4.21 -3.66
N GLU A 25 19.20 -3.22 -2.76
CA GLU A 25 19.14 -3.45 -1.30
C GLU A 25 17.74 -3.86 -0.85
N GLU A 26 16.70 -3.22 -1.40
CA GLU A 26 15.30 -3.55 -1.11
C GLU A 26 14.91 -4.94 -1.65
N MET A 27 15.44 -5.31 -2.82
CA MET A 27 15.22 -6.64 -3.40
C MET A 27 15.93 -7.74 -2.58
N ASP A 28 17.15 -7.48 -2.12
CA ASP A 28 17.87 -8.41 -1.25
C ASP A 28 17.13 -8.59 0.08
N LEU A 29 16.66 -7.50 0.68
CA LEU A 29 15.87 -7.56 1.89
C LEU A 29 14.54 -8.31 1.68
N LEU A 30 13.90 -8.16 0.52
CA LEU A 30 12.72 -8.96 0.16
C LEU A 30 13.04 -10.46 0.06
N ALA A 31 14.19 -10.84 -0.48
CA ALA A 31 14.57 -12.24 -0.63
C ALA A 31 14.96 -12.91 0.70
N ASN A 32 15.58 -12.18 1.62
CA ASN A 32 16.30 -12.76 2.76
C ASN A 32 15.69 -12.45 4.15
N SER A 33 14.61 -11.67 4.23
CA SER A 33 13.96 -11.32 5.50
C SER A 33 12.80 -12.23 5.91
N GLU A 34 12.28 -12.05 7.12
CA GLU A 34 11.07 -12.68 7.60
C GLU A 34 9.81 -12.16 6.90
N LEU A 35 8.74 -12.96 6.94
CA LEU A 35 7.49 -12.73 6.22
C LEU A 35 6.88 -11.33 6.44
N LEU A 36 7.00 -10.76 7.64
CA LEU A 36 6.51 -9.41 7.92
C LEU A 36 7.28 -8.37 7.09
N THR A 37 8.60 -8.36 7.17
CA THR A 37 9.46 -7.44 6.40
C THR A 37 9.26 -7.63 4.89
N GLN A 38 9.14 -8.88 4.41
CA GLN A 38 8.81 -9.16 3.01
C GLN A 38 7.48 -8.52 2.57
N ARG A 39 6.43 -8.63 3.39
CA ARG A 39 5.13 -8.00 3.11
C ARG A 39 5.23 -6.48 3.02
N LEU A 40 6.01 -5.86 3.91
CA LEU A 40 6.20 -4.41 3.92
C LEU A 40 7.01 -3.93 2.71
N ILE A 41 7.95 -4.74 2.19
CA ILE A 41 8.66 -4.40 0.95
C ILE A 41 7.76 -4.58 -0.27
N ILE A 42 6.91 -5.62 -0.29
CA ILE A 42 5.88 -5.77 -1.33
C ILE A 42 4.91 -4.58 -1.30
N HIS A 43 4.57 -4.09 -0.11
CA HIS A 43 3.76 -2.89 0.08
C HIS A 43 4.45 -1.65 -0.49
N LEU A 44 5.73 -1.45 -0.20
CA LEU A 44 6.55 -0.38 -0.80
C LEU A 44 6.56 -0.46 -2.33
N ALA A 45 6.83 -1.64 -2.89
CA ALA A 45 6.84 -1.86 -4.34
C ALA A 45 5.50 -1.49 -4.98
N ALA A 46 4.38 -1.89 -4.36
CA ALA A 46 3.05 -1.54 -4.83
C ALA A 46 2.75 -0.03 -4.73
N CYS A 47 3.16 0.64 -3.66
CA CYS A 47 2.97 2.08 -3.51
C CYS A 47 3.78 2.87 -4.55
N ARG A 48 5.00 2.42 -4.87
CA ARG A 48 5.81 3.03 -5.94
C ARG A 48 5.24 2.78 -7.33
N ALA A 49 4.69 1.59 -7.56
CA ALA A 49 4.11 1.21 -8.83
C ALA A 49 2.74 1.86 -9.11
N TYR A 50 1.95 2.14 -8.06
CA TYR A 50 0.61 2.71 -8.18
C TYR A 50 0.46 3.97 -7.32
N GLN A 51 0.60 5.13 -7.96
CA GLN A 51 0.42 6.43 -7.31
C GLN A 51 -0.92 6.55 -6.58
N PHE A 52 -2.02 6.08 -7.18
CA PHE A 52 -3.34 6.06 -6.55
C PHE A 52 -3.35 5.35 -5.17
N LEU A 53 -2.65 4.21 -5.06
CA LEU A 53 -2.55 3.47 -3.80
C LEU A 53 -1.71 4.23 -2.77
N HIS A 54 -0.58 4.80 -3.21
CA HIS A 54 0.28 5.61 -2.35
C HIS A 54 -0.47 6.81 -1.76
N ILE A 55 -1.15 7.60 -2.61
CA ILE A 55 -1.93 8.76 -2.19
C ILE A 55 -3.03 8.33 -1.21
N PHE A 56 -3.78 7.28 -1.52
CA PHE A 56 -4.82 6.77 -0.61
C PHE A 56 -4.27 6.43 0.78
N ILE A 57 -3.13 5.73 0.85
CA ILE A 57 -2.54 5.34 2.13
C ILE A 57 -2.09 6.58 2.92
N VAL A 58 -1.43 7.53 2.27
CA VAL A 58 -0.84 8.69 2.96
C VAL A 58 -1.89 9.74 3.32
N GLN A 59 -2.80 10.07 2.41
CA GLN A 59 -3.80 11.12 2.63
C GLN A 59 -5.03 10.64 3.39
N VAL A 60 -5.36 9.34 3.36
CA VAL A 60 -6.55 8.83 4.06
C VAL A 60 -6.16 8.02 5.28
N LEU A 61 -5.44 6.92 5.09
CA LEU A 61 -5.20 5.97 6.19
C LEU A 61 -4.29 6.59 7.25
N ARG A 62 -3.19 7.23 6.84
CA ARG A 62 -2.26 7.82 7.79
C ARG A 62 -2.87 9.03 8.51
N GLU A 63 -3.62 9.89 7.82
CA GLU A 63 -4.32 11.00 8.48
C GLU A 63 -5.30 10.51 9.54
N LYS A 64 -6.05 9.45 9.23
CA LYS A 64 -6.95 8.79 10.19
C LYS A 64 -6.21 8.25 11.42
N MET A 65 -5.02 7.66 11.24
CA MET A 65 -4.17 7.25 12.36
C MET A 65 -3.73 8.43 13.25
N GLN A 66 -3.47 9.60 12.66
CA GLN A 66 -3.06 10.80 13.42
C GLN A 66 -4.19 11.38 14.27
N VAL A 67 -5.45 11.19 13.86
CA VAL A 67 -6.63 11.61 14.63
C VAL A 67 -7.26 10.49 15.46
N TYR A 68 -6.56 9.36 15.61
CA TYR A 68 -7.01 8.18 16.36
C TYR A 68 -8.33 7.56 15.83
N ASP A 69 -8.64 7.76 14.56
CA ASP A 69 -9.71 7.04 13.86
C ASP A 69 -9.14 5.79 13.18
N PHE A 70 -9.25 4.67 13.87
CA PHE A 70 -8.72 3.40 13.36
C PHE A 70 -9.67 2.69 12.38
N SER A 71 -10.84 3.24 12.08
CA SER A 71 -11.83 2.55 11.26
C SER A 71 -11.71 2.96 9.78
N LEU A 72 -11.45 2.00 8.88
CA LEU A 72 -11.48 2.26 7.44
C LEU A 72 -12.75 1.69 6.83
N ASN A 73 -13.59 2.56 6.28
CA ASN A 73 -14.89 2.18 5.72
C ASN A 73 -15.01 2.52 4.22
N ILE A 74 -16.13 2.14 3.63
CA ILE A 74 -16.38 2.33 2.19
C ILE A 74 -16.50 3.81 1.82
N PHE A 75 -17.01 4.65 2.71
CA PHE A 75 -17.16 6.08 2.47
C PHE A 75 -15.81 6.80 2.45
N ASP A 76 -14.83 6.37 3.26
CA ASP A 76 -13.46 6.89 3.18
C ASP A 76 -12.88 6.69 1.76
N PHE A 77 -13.05 5.50 1.19
CA PHE A 77 -12.60 5.21 -0.17
C PHE A 77 -13.41 5.96 -1.22
N GLN A 78 -14.74 6.05 -1.07
CA GLN A 78 -15.60 6.76 -2.02
C GLN A 78 -15.23 8.24 -2.09
N ARG A 79 -15.06 8.88 -0.93
CA ARG A 79 -14.66 10.28 -0.86
C ARG A 79 -13.32 10.52 -1.53
N PHE A 80 -12.32 9.70 -1.22
CA PHE A 80 -11.03 9.75 -1.89
C PHE A 80 -11.14 9.59 -3.41
N TRP A 81 -11.94 8.63 -3.86
CA TRP A 81 -12.17 8.40 -5.28
C TRP A 81 -12.80 9.61 -5.97
N ASP A 82 -13.81 10.24 -5.36
CA ASP A 82 -14.49 11.40 -5.94
C ASP A 82 -13.55 12.62 -6.02
N GLU A 83 -12.70 12.80 -5.00
CA GLU A 83 -11.63 13.81 -4.99
C GLU A 83 -10.60 13.54 -6.12
N GLU A 84 -10.10 12.30 -6.24
CA GLU A 84 -9.18 11.90 -7.31
C GLU A 84 -9.81 12.02 -8.71
N ALA A 85 -11.07 11.62 -8.89
CA ALA A 85 -11.78 11.72 -10.16
C ALA A 85 -11.92 13.18 -10.63
N THR A 86 -12.03 14.12 -9.70
CA THR A 86 -12.08 15.57 -10.01
C THR A 86 -10.73 16.08 -10.54
N LEU A 87 -9.62 15.50 -10.08
CA LEU A 87 -8.26 15.94 -10.41
C LEU A 87 -7.65 15.15 -11.59
N HIS A 88 -8.11 13.91 -11.80
CA HIS A 88 -7.52 12.94 -12.72
C HIS A 88 -8.58 12.38 -13.68
N PRO A 89 -8.63 12.86 -14.95
CA PRO A 89 -9.61 12.41 -15.94
C PRO A 89 -9.57 10.90 -16.21
N GLU A 90 -8.43 10.25 -16.01
CA GLU A 90 -8.28 8.80 -16.10
C GLU A 90 -9.06 8.04 -15.02
N VAL A 91 -9.22 8.60 -13.82
CA VAL A 91 -10.02 8.03 -12.74
C VAL A 91 -11.49 8.28 -13.02
N GLU A 92 -11.87 9.50 -13.45
CA GLU A 92 -13.24 9.85 -13.83
C GLU A 92 -13.81 8.91 -14.93
N ARG A 93 -12.99 8.54 -15.91
CA ARG A 93 -13.38 7.62 -16.99
C ARG A 93 -13.66 6.19 -16.52
N LEU A 94 -13.24 5.80 -15.32
CA LEU A 94 -13.51 4.48 -14.77
C LEU A 94 -14.92 4.45 -14.19
N GLY A 95 -15.81 3.65 -14.78
CA GLY A 95 -17.17 3.47 -14.25
C GLY A 95 -17.21 2.69 -12.93
N ASP A 96 -18.40 2.68 -12.30
CA ASP A 96 -18.66 2.11 -10.98
C ASP A 96 -18.14 0.67 -10.78
N VAL A 97 -18.22 -0.16 -11.83
CA VAL A 97 -17.73 -1.54 -11.80
C VAL A 97 -16.22 -1.58 -11.55
N SER A 98 -15.46 -0.72 -12.23
CA SER A 98 -14.01 -0.62 -12.06
C SER A 98 -13.67 -0.07 -10.68
N GLN A 99 -14.37 0.98 -10.22
CA GLN A 99 -14.21 1.52 -8.88
C GLN A 99 -14.40 0.45 -7.80
N GLN A 100 -15.49 -0.32 -7.88
CA GLN A 100 -15.76 -1.40 -6.92
C GLN A 100 -14.69 -2.50 -6.96
N GLN A 101 -14.17 -2.84 -8.14
CA GLN A 101 -13.08 -3.81 -8.27
C GLN A 101 -11.78 -3.31 -7.65
N ILE A 102 -11.42 -2.05 -7.91
CA ILE A 102 -10.23 -1.41 -7.34
C ILE A 102 -10.37 -1.34 -5.82
N ARG A 103 -11.50 -0.88 -5.29
CA ARG A 103 -11.77 -0.85 -3.85
C ARG A 103 -11.56 -2.23 -3.20
N ARG A 104 -12.15 -3.28 -3.79
CA ARG A 104 -12.00 -4.66 -3.29
C ARG A 104 -10.54 -5.12 -3.33
N ALA A 105 -9.81 -4.78 -4.39
CA ALA A 105 -8.40 -5.13 -4.52
C ALA A 105 -7.55 -4.40 -3.47
N VAL A 106 -7.76 -3.09 -3.28
CA VAL A 106 -7.06 -2.25 -2.28
C VAL A 106 -7.33 -2.77 -0.87
N PHE A 107 -8.59 -2.95 -0.48
CA PHE A 107 -8.94 -3.40 0.89
C PHE A 107 -8.38 -4.79 1.19
N ARG A 108 -8.38 -5.68 0.20
CA ARG A 108 -7.74 -6.98 0.32
C ARG A 108 -6.22 -6.85 0.48
N PHE A 109 -5.59 -6.00 -0.32
CA PHE A 109 -4.14 -5.78 -0.28
C PHE A 109 -3.68 -5.19 1.07
N LEU A 110 -4.42 -4.24 1.63
CA LEU A 110 -4.15 -3.68 2.97
C LEU A 110 -4.20 -4.75 4.06
N ALA A 111 -5.15 -5.69 3.98
CA ALA A 111 -5.22 -6.81 4.91
C ALA A 111 -4.07 -7.81 4.70
N GLU A 112 -3.69 -8.10 3.46
CA GLU A 112 -2.57 -9.01 3.14
C GLU A 112 -1.20 -8.44 3.59
N THR A 113 -1.05 -7.12 3.57
CA THR A 113 0.17 -6.40 4.02
C THR A 113 0.19 -6.13 5.53
N GLY A 114 -0.94 -6.30 6.22
CA GLY A 114 -1.05 -6.08 7.67
C GLY A 114 -1.27 -4.63 8.08
N LEU A 115 -1.61 -3.73 7.13
CA LEU A 115 -2.06 -2.37 7.46
C LEU A 115 -3.48 -2.35 8.01
N THR A 116 -4.26 -3.40 7.76
CA THR A 116 -5.57 -3.61 8.38
C THR A 116 -5.69 -5.03 8.91
N ASP A 117 -6.44 -5.22 9.98
CA ASP A 117 -6.70 -6.56 10.56
C ASP A 117 -7.56 -7.48 9.67
N SER A 118 -8.45 -6.89 8.87
CA SER A 118 -9.39 -7.59 8.01
C SER A 118 -9.77 -6.74 6.79
N ASN A 119 -10.47 -7.35 5.82
CA ASN A 119 -10.99 -6.63 4.64
C ASN A 119 -12.53 -6.42 4.69
N LYS A 120 -13.20 -6.80 5.79
CA LYS A 120 -14.66 -6.66 5.96
C LYS A 120 -15.00 -5.46 6.84
N GLU A 121 -14.40 -5.43 8.02
CA GLU A 121 -14.45 -4.32 8.98
C GLU A 121 -13.00 -3.93 9.29
N PRO A 122 -12.31 -3.30 8.34
CA PRO A 122 -10.88 -3.05 8.46
C PRO A 122 -10.60 -2.07 9.59
N LYS A 123 -9.81 -2.51 10.57
CA LYS A 123 -9.18 -1.63 11.55
C LYS A 123 -7.74 -1.40 11.15
N LEU A 124 -7.35 -0.14 11.06
CA LEU A 124 -6.00 0.28 10.76
C LEU A 124 -5.03 -0.16 11.84
N GLN A 125 -3.85 -0.61 11.41
CA GLN A 125 -2.77 -1.05 12.27
C GLN A 125 -1.46 -0.46 11.76
N THR A 126 -0.63 0.00 12.68
CA THR A 126 0.77 0.30 12.37
C THR A 126 1.55 -1.01 12.45
N PRO A 127 2.06 -1.55 11.34
CA PRO A 127 2.91 -2.73 11.39
C PRO A 127 4.22 -2.41 12.14
N TRP A 128 4.83 -3.43 12.74
CA TRP A 128 6.17 -3.28 13.27
C TRP A 128 7.17 -3.14 12.11
N VAL A 129 7.97 -2.08 12.13
CA VAL A 129 8.98 -1.78 11.11
C VAL A 129 10.35 -2.00 11.76
N SER A 130 11.13 -2.94 11.23
CA SER A 130 12.46 -3.25 11.76
C SER A 130 13.45 -2.12 11.48
N HIS A 131 14.49 -1.98 12.31
CA HIS A 131 15.57 -1.02 12.08
C HIS A 131 16.25 -1.22 10.72
N GLU A 132 16.37 -2.47 10.27
CA GLU A 132 16.94 -2.78 8.96
C GLU A 132 16.05 -2.24 7.82
N LEU A 133 14.74 -2.44 7.90
CA LEU A 133 13.79 -1.92 6.91
C LEU A 133 13.80 -0.38 6.87
N VAL A 134 13.81 0.26 8.05
CA VAL A 134 13.96 1.73 8.15
C VAL A 134 15.26 2.18 7.48
N ARG A 135 16.39 1.51 7.78
CA ARG A 135 17.69 1.87 7.22
C ARG A 135 17.68 1.79 5.70
N VAL A 136 17.18 0.69 5.14
CA VAL A 136 17.16 0.44 3.68
C VAL A 136 16.25 1.46 2.97
N ILE A 137 15.08 1.77 3.51
CA ILE A 137 14.12 2.70 2.89
C ILE A 137 14.50 4.17 3.15
N GLY A 138 14.77 4.49 4.41
CA GLY A 138 14.99 5.84 4.92
C GLY A 138 16.29 6.48 4.45
N ARG A 139 17.33 5.70 4.16
CA ARG A 139 18.58 6.21 3.55
C ARG A 139 18.34 6.93 2.22
N ASN A 140 17.38 6.45 1.43
CA ASN A 140 17.08 7.01 0.12
C ASN A 140 16.07 8.16 0.25
N ASN A 141 14.92 7.89 0.86
CA ASN A 141 13.92 8.92 1.12
C ASN A 141 13.01 8.47 2.27
N PRO A 142 13.10 9.13 3.45
CA PRO A 142 12.32 8.76 4.63
C PRO A 142 10.82 8.99 4.48
N GLU A 143 10.37 9.76 3.48
CA GLU A 143 8.95 9.92 3.17
C GLU A 143 8.28 8.57 2.84
N TRP A 144 9.03 7.62 2.28
CA TRP A 144 8.54 6.26 2.03
C TRP A 144 8.31 5.44 3.29
N LEU A 145 8.58 5.95 4.49
CA LEU A 145 8.18 5.31 5.74
C LEU A 145 6.73 5.65 6.11
N LYS A 146 6.16 6.73 5.54
CA LYS A 146 4.77 7.16 5.79
C LYS A 146 3.74 6.14 5.32
N ILE A 147 4.06 5.32 4.31
CA ILE A 147 3.17 4.26 3.81
C ILE A 147 2.96 3.13 4.83
N PHE A 148 3.78 3.05 5.88
CA PHE A 148 3.59 2.13 7.00
C PHE A 148 2.77 2.76 8.13
N LEU A 149 2.09 3.87 7.86
CA LEU A 149 1.24 4.60 8.80
C LEU A 149 1.99 5.12 10.04
N LEU A 150 3.30 5.35 9.90
CA LEU A 150 4.12 5.96 10.93
C LEU A 150 3.89 7.48 10.96
N SER A 151 3.72 8.03 12.16
CA SER A 151 3.72 9.48 12.42
C SER A 151 5.08 10.10 12.13
N ASP A 152 5.13 11.42 11.96
CA ASP A 152 6.39 12.13 11.72
C ASP A 152 7.35 11.99 12.91
N GLN A 153 6.82 11.95 14.14
CA GLN A 153 7.63 11.70 15.34
C GLN A 153 8.25 10.30 15.31
N GLN A 154 7.47 9.25 15.02
CA GLN A 154 8.01 7.89 14.93
C GLN A 154 9.07 7.76 13.84
N ILE A 155 8.87 8.42 12.69
CA ILE A 155 9.87 8.43 11.62
C ILE A 155 11.16 9.13 12.11
N SER A 156 11.03 10.27 12.79
CA SER A 156 12.18 10.99 13.37
C SER A 156 12.92 10.18 14.42
N ASP A 157 12.23 9.36 15.21
CA ASP A 157 12.84 8.54 16.26
C ASP A 157 13.60 7.32 15.69
N LEU A 158 13.32 6.95 14.44
CA LEU A 158 13.88 5.78 13.77
C LEU A 158 15.10 6.09 12.89
N ILE A 159 15.36 7.35 12.57
CA ILE A 159 16.41 7.82 11.63
C ILE A 159 17.58 8.47 12.37
#